data_AF-A0A7C5XIK4-F1
#
_entry.id   AF-A0A7C5XIK4-F1
#
_cell.length_a   1.000
_cell.length_b   1.000
_cell.length_c   1.000
_cell.angle_alpha   90.00
_cell.angle_beta   90.00
_cell.angle_gamma   90.00
#
_symmetry.space_group_name_H-M   'P 1'
#
loop_
_entity.id
_entity.type
_entity.pdbx_description
1 polymer ?
#
loop_
_entity_poly.entity_id
_entity_poly.type
_entity_poly.pdbx_seq_one_letter_code
_entity_poly.pdbx_strand_id
1 'polypeptide(L)' 'MSGYDVISFIHNKFNLLVSSGTVYSLLYSLERNGLIEGSWDERKRVYRLTEKGAKTIETILSANDKIKTS' A
#
# COMPACT_ATOMS: atom_id res chain seq x y z
N MET A 1 3.97 -5.24 -8.92
CA MET A 1 2.75 -5.92 -8.41
C MET A 1 1.53 -5.26 -9.04
N SER A 2 0.55 -6.01 -9.50
CA SER A 2 -0.72 -5.48 -10.02
C SER A 2 -1.73 -5.18 -8.91
N GLY A 3 -2.79 -4.42 -9.22
CA GLY A 3 -3.89 -4.17 -8.27
C GLY A 3 -4.50 -5.45 -7.67
N TYR A 4 -4.62 -6.54 -8.45
CA TYR A 4 -5.10 -7.84 -7.96
C TYR A 4 -4.09 -8.49 -7.00
N ASP A 5 -2.80 -8.42 -7.31
CA ASP A 5 -1.74 -8.96 -6.45
C ASP A 5 -1.70 -8.25 -5.08
N VAL A 6 -2.01 -6.95 -5.05
CA VAL A 6 -2.12 -6.17 -3.81
C VAL A 6 -3.34 -6.62 -2.99
N ILE A 7 -4.49 -6.86 -3.63
CA ILE A 7 -5.70 -7.35 -2.97
C ILE A 7 -5.45 -8.73 -2.34
N SER A 8 -4.90 -9.67 -3.12
CA SER A 8 -4.61 -11.02 -2.64
C SER A 8 -3.56 -11.02 -1.51
N PHE A 9 -2.54 -10.15 -1.59
CA PHE A 9 -1.56 -10.02 -0.52
C PHE A 9 -2.16 -9.44 0.77
N ILE A 10 -2.99 -8.39 0.68
CA ILE A 10 -3.65 -7.79 1.85
C ILE A 10 -4.63 -8.79 2.49
N HIS A 11 -5.42 -9.48 1.65
CA HIS A 11 -6.34 -10.51 2.11
C HIS A 11 -5.59 -11.64 2.84
N ASN A 12 -4.51 -12.17 2.27
CA ASN A 12 -3.76 -13.27 2.87
C ASN A 12 -2.94 -12.86 4.10
N LYS A 13 -2.42 -11.62 4.14
CA LYS A 13 -1.57 -11.15 5.24
C LYS A 13 -2.36 -10.64 6.44
N PHE A 14 -3.53 -10.05 6.21
CA PHE A 14 -4.33 -9.40 7.26
C PHE A 14 -5.69 -10.06 7.50
N ASN A 15 -6.03 -11.11 6.74
CA ASN A 15 -7.30 -11.85 6.83
C ASN A 15 -8.55 -10.95 6.76
N LEU A 16 -8.40 -9.79 6.11
CA LEU A 16 -9.43 -8.77 5.95
C LEU A 16 -10.06 -8.88 4.56
N LEU A 17 -11.38 -9.10 4.51
CA LEU A 17 -12.18 -8.99 3.29
C LEU A 17 -12.38 -7.52 2.95
N VAL A 18 -11.40 -6.93 2.27
CA VAL A 18 -11.48 -5.55 1.79
C VAL A 18 -12.15 -5.57 0.42
N SER A 19 -13.28 -4.87 0.27
CA SER A 19 -13.97 -4.80 -1.03
C SER A 19 -13.06 -4.23 -2.11
N SER A 20 -13.27 -4.63 -3.37
CA SER A 20 -12.51 -4.07 -4.51
C SER A 20 -12.58 -2.54 -4.53
N GLY A 21 -13.76 -1.96 -4.26
CA GLY A 21 -13.95 -0.51 -4.16
C GLY A 21 -13.08 0.13 -3.07
N THR A 22 -13.02 -0.46 -1.87
CA THR A 22 -12.18 0.03 -0.78
C THR A 22 -10.69 -0.04 -1.14
N VAL A 23 -10.25 -1.09 -1.83
CA VAL A 23 -8.85 -1.18 -2.27
C VAL A 23 -8.53 -0.12 -3.33
N TYR A 24 -9.41 0.11 -4.31
CA TYR A 24 -9.21 1.16 -5.29
C TYR A 24 -9.20 2.56 -4.66
N SER A 25 -10.11 2.84 -3.71
CA SER A 25 -10.11 4.12 -2.97
C SER A 25 -8.83 4.32 -2.17
N LEU A 26 -8.30 3.27 -1.55
CA LEU A 26 -7.04 3.33 -0.82
C LEU A 26 -5.85 3.57 -1.75
N LEU A 27 -5.74 2.80 -2.84
CA LEU A 27 -4.68 2.99 -3.84
C LEU A 27 -4.70 4.40 -4.41
N TYR A 28 -5.89 4.92 -4.72
CA TYR A 28 -6.07 6.30 -5.18
C TYR A 28 -5.61 7.33 -4.15
N SER A 29 -5.95 7.14 -2.87
CA SER A 29 -5.49 8.02 -1.79
C SER A 29 -3.96 7.97 -1.63
N LEU A 30 -3.35 6.79 -1.67
CA LEU A 30 -1.90 6.62 -1.56
C LEU A 30 -1.16 7.30 -2.73
N GLU A 31 -1.69 7.20 -3.95
CA GLU A 31 -1.12 7.82 -5.14
C GLU A 31 -1.27 9.35 -5.08
N ARG A 32 -2.46 9.87 -4.71
CA ARG A 32 -2.71 11.31 -4.47
C ARG A 32 -1.80 11.90 -3.40
N ASN A 33 -1.48 11.12 -2.38
CA ASN A 33 -0.58 11.52 -1.31
C ASN A 33 0.91 11.35 -1.68
N GLY A 34 1.22 10.85 -2.88
CA GLY A 34 2.58 10.66 -3.37
C GLY A 34 3.35 9.56 -2.62
N LEU A 35 2.65 8.62 -1.99
CA LEU A 35 3.26 7.50 -1.26
C LEU A 35 3.56 6.32 -2.20
N ILE A 36 2.75 6.16 -3.23
CA ILE A 36 2.96 5.20 -4.31
C ILE A 36 2.81 5.91 -5.66
N GLU A 37 3.36 5.31 -6.71
CA GLU A 37 3.16 5.71 -8.09
C GLU A 37 2.62 4.53 -8.88
N GLY A 38 1.58 4.76 -9.68
CA GLY A 38 1.05 3.78 -10.62
C GLY A 38 1.68 3.94 -12.00
N SER A 39 2.15 2.84 -12.58
CA SER A 39 2.57 2.77 -13.98
C SER A 39 1.78 1.69 -14.72
N TRP A 40 1.71 1.80 -16.04
CA TRP A 40 1.15 0.77 -16.90
C TRP A 40 2.25 -0.21 -17.29
N ASP A 41 2.01 -1.49 -17.00
CA ASP A 41 2.82 -2.61 -17.45
C ASP A 41 1.96 -3.44 -18.39
N GLU A 42 2.04 -3.13 -19.69
CA GLU A 42 1.41 -3.70 -20.91
C GLU A 42 -0.07 -4.14 -20.85
N ARG A 43 -0.50 -4.82 -19.79
CA ARG A 43 -1.83 -5.37 -19.55
C ARG A 43 -2.44 -4.95 -18.21
N LYS A 44 -1.66 -4.40 -17.27
CA LYS A 44 -2.15 -4.08 -15.92
C LYS A 44 -1.50 -2.83 -15.34
N ARG A 45 -2.24 -2.13 -14.47
CA ARG A 45 -1.67 -1.07 -13.65
C ARG A 45 -0.89 -1.69 -12.50
N VAL A 46 0.38 -1.35 -12.42
CA VAL A 46 1.29 -1.77 -11.36
C VAL A 46 1.65 -0.58 -10.49
N TYR A 47 1.89 -0.83 -9.21
CA TYR A 47 2.22 0.22 -8.25
C TYR A 47 3.61 0.00 -7.69
N ARG A 48 4.37 1.10 -7.56
CA ARG A 48 5.69 1.13 -6.93
C ARG A 48 5.69 2.13 -5.77
N LEU A 49 6.50 1.86 -4.75
CA LEU A 49 6.72 2.76 -3.63
C LEU A 49 7.55 3.97 -4.08
N THR A 50 7.15 5.17 -3.68
CA THR A 50 7.98 6.38 -3.87
C THR A 50 8.99 6.51 -2.73
N GLU A 51 9.96 7.41 -2.88
CA GLU A 51 10.89 7.73 -1.78
C GLU A 51 10.14 8.26 -0.55
N LYS A 52 9.12 9.10 -0.77
CA LYS A 52 8.24 9.59 0.31
C LYS A 52 7.50 8.43 0.98
N GLY A 53 7.01 7.47 0.20
CA GLY A 53 6.37 6.25 0.71
C GLY A 53 7.31 5.45 1.61
N ALA A 54 8.55 5.25 1.19
CA ALA A 54 9.56 4.52 1.96
C ALA A 54 9.85 5.18 3.32
N LYS A 55 10.12 6.50 3.33
CA LYS A 55 10.34 7.27 4.56
C LYS A 55 9.12 7.26 5.49
N THR A 56 7.91 7.30 4.92
CA THR A 56 6.66 7.24 5.70
C THR A 56 6.53 5.89 6.41
N ILE A 57 6.82 4.78 5.71
CA ILE A 57 6.79 3.44 6.30
C ILE A 57 7.81 3.31 7.44
N GLU A 58 9.04 3.77 7.21
CA GLU A 58 10.09 3.77 8.23
C GLU A 58 9.66 4.53 9.50
N THR A 59 9.03 5.69 9.33
CA THR A 59 8.50 6.50 10.44
C THR A 59 7.41 5.75 11.21
N ILE A 60 6.46 5.12 10.51
CA ILE A 60 5.37 4.35 11.13
C ILE A 60 5.93 3.14 11.90
N LEU A 61 6.87 2.40 11.31
CA LEU A 61 7.49 1.25 11.97
C LEU A 61 8.26 1.67 13.22
N SER A 62 9.07 2.73 13.12
CA SER A 62 9.82 3.28 14.24
C SER A 62 8.92 3.77 15.39
N ALA A 63 7.74 4.30 15.07
CA ALA A 63 6.76 4.69 16.08
C ALA A 63 6.10 3.47 16.75
N ASN A 64 5.79 2.42 15.97
CA ASN A 64 5.20 1.19 16.49
C ASN A 64 6.14 0.42 17.42
N ASP A 65 7.44 0.43 17.14
CA ASP A 65 8.45 -0.20 18.01
C ASP A 65 8.54 0.53 19.37
N LYS A 66 8.40 1.86 19.37
CA LYS A 66 8.35 2.65 20.60
C LYS A 66 7.09 2.36 21.43
N ILE A 67 5.95 2.11 20.78
CA ILE A 67 4.69 1.77 21.45
C ILE A 67 4.74 0.36 22.05
N LYS A 68 5.38 -0.60 21.38
CA LYS A 68 5.51 -1.99 21.89
C LYS A 68 6.52 -2.14 23.03
N THR A 69 7.42 -1.17 23.19
CA THR A 69 8.47 -1.19 24.23
C THR A 69 8.12 -0.28 25.42
N SER A 70 6.92 0.35 25.41
CA SER A 70 6.38 1.15 26.52
C SER A 70 5.28 0.37 27.24
#